data_AF-A0A183C575-F1
#
_entry.id   AF-A0A183C575-F1
#
_cell.length_a   1.000
_cell.length_b   1.000
_cell.length_c   1.000
_cell.angle_alpha   90.00
_cell.angle_beta   90.00
_cell.angle_gamma   90.00
#
_symmetry.space_group_name_H-M   'P 1'
#
loop_
_entity.id
_entity.type
_entity.pdbx_description
1 polymer ?
#
loop_
_entity_poly.entity_id
_entity_poly.type
_entity_poly.pdbx_seq_one_letter_code
_entity_poly.pdbx_strand_id
1 'polypeptide(L)'
;MDPTNSQCPSNSDQAANGRRPKDVHSAPVVYINGLPWKIWVRHCDPYVGIYVKCIGDETDMAWNCRAASQFSIISCKESGECVMNKGELDDFAIYYANSTVWGEPEYIKFEELMDPKNGLYNEEEDVVTFKAEVVAEEPNGMPGVRSEDVLMVNGRLVYLNKNLLAADSKFFRTLFFGENAEEMPKVEIDDVPNAVANFDRLIATMYPQYVQLDGHFC
;
A
#
# COMPACT_ATOMS: atom_id res chain seq x y z
N MET A 1 11.38 -17.85 -10.18
CA MET A 1 10.37 -18.82 -9.71
C MET A 1 9.20 -17.97 -9.29
N ASP A 2 8.14 -17.93 -10.09
CA ASP A 2 6.93 -17.16 -9.79
C ASP A 2 6.27 -17.73 -8.54
N PRO A 3 6.04 -16.94 -7.47
CA PRO A 3 5.12 -17.35 -6.43
C PRO A 3 3.72 -17.29 -7.04
N THR A 4 3.13 -18.47 -7.18
CA THR A 4 1.75 -18.67 -7.60
C THR A 4 0.81 -17.73 -6.86
N ASN A 5 0.31 -16.73 -7.59
CA ASN A 5 -0.80 -15.89 -7.17
C ASN A 5 -2.05 -16.79 -7.12
N SER A 6 -2.28 -17.46 -5.98
CA SER A 6 -3.46 -18.28 -5.73
C SER A 6 -4.66 -17.37 -5.42
N GLN A 7 -5.02 -16.53 -6.39
CA GLN A 7 -6.32 -15.87 -6.38
C GLN A 7 -7.40 -16.95 -6.52
N CYS A 8 -8.13 -17.20 -5.43
CA CYS A 8 -9.38 -17.95 -5.52
C CYS A 8 -10.31 -17.24 -6.53
N PRO A 9 -10.91 -17.97 -7.49
CA PRO A 9 -11.71 -17.36 -8.54
C PRO A 9 -12.89 -16.59 -7.95
N SER A 10 -13.01 -15.31 -8.34
CA SER A 10 -14.12 -14.44 -7.99
C SER A 10 -15.36 -14.82 -8.79
N ASN A 11 -16.05 -15.89 -8.40
CA ASN A 11 -17.37 -16.21 -8.96
C ASN A 11 -18.46 -15.45 -8.22
N SER A 12 -18.80 -14.27 -8.74
CA SER A 12 -20.13 -13.69 -8.56
C SER A 12 -21.11 -14.46 -9.46
N ASP A 13 -21.89 -15.37 -8.89
CA ASP A 13 -23.35 -15.46 -9.11
C ASP A 13 -24.00 -16.76 -8.57
N GLN A 14 -25.25 -16.59 -8.16
CA GLN A 14 -26.31 -17.56 -7.88
C GLN A 14 -26.43 -18.13 -6.45
N ALA A 15 -27.38 -17.51 -5.74
CA ALA A 15 -27.92 -17.93 -4.47
C ALA A 15 -28.65 -19.28 -4.56
N ALA A 16 -28.28 -20.21 -3.68
CA ALA A 16 -29.10 -21.34 -3.27
C ALA A 16 -28.96 -21.54 -1.74
N ASN A 17 -30.09 -21.35 -1.05
CA ASN A 17 -30.43 -21.64 0.35
C ASN A 17 -29.33 -22.13 1.32
N GLY A 18 -29.17 -21.37 2.41
CA GLY A 18 -28.33 -21.67 3.58
C GLY A 18 -27.39 -20.49 3.84
N ARG A 19 -27.24 -20.06 5.10
CA ARG A 19 -26.40 -18.91 5.50
C ARG A 19 -24.93 -19.14 5.07
N ARG A 20 -24.56 -18.76 3.85
CA ARG A 20 -23.16 -18.71 3.42
C ARG A 20 -22.53 -17.45 4.03
N PRO A 21 -21.34 -17.54 4.66
CA PRO A 21 -20.65 -16.36 5.13
C PRO A 21 -20.30 -15.49 3.92
N LYS A 22 -20.76 -14.24 3.97
CA LYS A 22 -20.51 -13.23 2.94
C LYS A 22 -19.07 -12.73 3.08
N ASP A 23 -18.47 -12.25 2.00
CA ASP A 23 -17.22 -11.51 2.06
C ASP A 23 -17.34 -10.35 3.07
N VAL A 24 -16.46 -10.31 4.07
CA VAL A 24 -16.47 -9.29 5.14
C VAL A 24 -15.20 -8.46 5.08
N HIS A 25 -15.37 -7.14 5.01
CA HIS A 25 -14.26 -6.20 5.17
C HIS A 25 -14.29 -5.57 6.56
N SER A 26 -13.12 -5.38 7.16
CA SER A 26 -13.03 -4.68 8.44
C SER A 26 -13.47 -3.21 8.33
N ALA A 27 -14.07 -2.72 9.42
CA ALA A 27 -14.15 -1.29 9.74
C ALA A 27 -13.41 -1.12 11.07
N PRO A 28 -12.28 -0.41 11.14
CA PRO A 28 -11.88 0.76 10.35
C PRO A 28 -10.98 0.48 9.13
N VAL A 29 -10.81 1.52 8.28
CA VAL A 29 -9.64 1.67 7.40
C VAL A 29 -8.47 2.14 8.26
N VAL A 30 -7.31 1.50 8.13
CA VAL A 30 -6.08 1.94 8.80
C VAL A 30 -5.16 2.58 7.77
N TYR A 31 -4.59 3.74 8.09
CA TYR A 31 -3.63 4.41 7.20
C TYR A 31 -2.21 4.10 7.66
N ILE A 32 -1.40 3.54 6.76
CA ILE A 32 0.02 3.25 6.99
C ILE A 32 0.79 3.87 5.81
N ASN A 33 1.72 4.78 6.12
CA ASN A 33 2.48 5.58 5.14
C ASN A 33 1.60 6.25 4.07
N GLY A 34 0.42 6.73 4.48
CA GLY A 34 -0.52 7.45 3.61
C GLY A 34 -1.41 6.56 2.73
N LEU A 35 -1.16 5.24 2.67
CA LEU A 35 -2.05 4.31 2.00
C LEU A 35 -3.13 3.76 2.95
N PRO A 36 -4.39 3.60 2.49
CA PRO A 36 -5.47 2.98 3.25
C PRO A 36 -5.41 1.44 3.18
N TRP A 37 -5.56 0.78 4.32
CA TRP A 37 -5.50 -0.69 4.44
C TRP A 37 -6.73 -1.23 5.17
N LYS A 38 -7.15 -2.45 4.82
CA LYS A 38 -8.22 -3.20 5.50
C LYS A 38 -7.91 -4.68 5.57
N ILE A 39 -8.50 -5.35 6.55
CA ILE A 39 -8.62 -6.80 6.56
C ILE A 39 -9.83 -7.17 5.70
N TRP A 40 -9.67 -8.22 4.91
CA TRP A 40 -10.73 -8.87 4.17
C TRP A 40 -10.78 -10.35 4.56
N VAL A 41 -11.94 -10.80 5.02
CA VAL A 41 -12.21 -12.20 5.36
C VAL A 41 -13.22 -12.72 4.36
N ARG A 42 -12.91 -13.85 3.74
CA ARG A 42 -13.75 -14.49 2.73
C ARG A 42 -13.97 -15.95 3.09
N HIS A 43 -15.19 -16.43 2.88
CA HIS A 43 -15.45 -17.86 2.93
C HIS A 43 -15.01 -18.52 1.63
N CYS A 44 -14.09 -19.47 1.74
CA CYS A 44 -13.48 -20.22 0.67
C CYS A 44 -13.72 -21.72 0.90
N ASP A 45 -14.98 -22.17 0.84
CA ASP A 45 -15.41 -23.56 1.12
C ASP A 45 -14.35 -24.63 0.75
N PRO A 46 -13.77 -25.38 1.72
CA PRO A 46 -14.18 -25.54 3.13
C PRO A 46 -13.47 -24.59 4.13
N TYR A 47 -12.72 -23.61 3.66
CA TYR A 47 -11.88 -22.72 4.46
C TYR A 47 -12.50 -21.34 4.67
N VAL A 48 -11.96 -20.63 5.64
CA VAL A 48 -12.04 -19.17 5.76
C VAL A 48 -10.67 -18.64 5.38
N GLY A 49 -10.63 -17.76 4.39
CA GLY A 49 -9.43 -17.03 3.98
C GLY A 49 -9.37 -15.65 4.64
N ILE A 50 -8.16 -15.19 4.92
CA ILE A 50 -7.89 -13.86 5.46
C ILE A 50 -6.86 -13.13 4.60
N TYR A 51 -7.09 -11.85 4.35
CA TYR A 51 -6.27 -11.03 3.48
C TYR A 51 -6.09 -9.63 4.05
N VAL A 52 -4.97 -9.01 3.69
CA VAL A 52 -4.78 -7.56 3.76
C VAL A 52 -5.09 -7.00 2.36
N LYS A 53 -5.97 -6.00 2.31
CA LYS A 53 -6.25 -5.21 1.11
C LYS A 53 -5.71 -3.79 1.28
N CYS A 54 -4.82 -3.37 0.40
CA CYS A 54 -4.50 -1.96 0.17
C CYS A 54 -5.60 -1.36 -0.72
N ILE A 55 -6.13 -0.20 -0.35
CA ILE A 55 -7.16 0.53 -1.10
C ILE A 55 -6.50 1.70 -1.85
N GLY A 56 -5.32 1.46 -2.42
CA GLY A 56 -4.67 2.39 -3.34
C GLY A 56 -5.49 2.57 -4.62
N ASP A 57 -5.13 3.58 -5.42
CA ASP A 57 -5.84 3.88 -6.67
C ASP A 57 -5.61 2.76 -7.71
N GLU A 58 -6.63 1.95 -7.96
CA GLU A 58 -6.58 0.82 -8.89
C GLU A 58 -6.42 1.25 -10.36
N THR A 59 -6.54 2.54 -10.67
CA THR A 59 -6.33 3.08 -12.03
C THR A 59 -4.91 3.60 -12.26
N ASP A 60 -4.16 3.80 -11.17
CA ASP A 60 -2.88 4.48 -11.20
C ASP A 60 -1.72 3.49 -11.14
N MET A 61 -1.19 3.13 -12.32
CA MET A 61 -0.19 2.07 -12.47
C MET A 61 1.21 2.43 -11.93
N ALA A 62 1.44 3.68 -11.54
CA ALA A 62 2.77 4.14 -11.12
C ALA A 62 3.00 4.06 -9.60
N TRP A 63 1.96 3.91 -8.77
CA TRP A 63 2.19 3.67 -7.35
C TRP A 63 2.50 2.20 -7.06
N ASN A 64 3.37 1.97 -6.10
CA ASN A 64 3.54 0.65 -5.49
C ASN A 64 3.95 0.78 -4.02
N CYS A 65 3.65 -0.24 -3.24
CA CYS A 65 4.03 -0.33 -1.84
C CYS A 65 4.44 -1.76 -1.52
N ARG A 66 5.59 -1.93 -0.85
CA ARG A 66 5.96 -3.23 -0.28
C ARG A 66 5.38 -3.31 1.11
N ALA A 67 4.70 -4.41 1.42
CA ALA A 67 4.23 -4.67 2.78
C ALA A 67 4.27 -6.16 3.12
N ALA A 68 4.62 -6.46 4.36
CA ALA A 68 4.56 -7.78 4.97
C ALA A 68 3.40 -7.82 5.98
N SER A 69 2.79 -8.99 6.15
CA SER A 69 1.66 -9.15 7.04
C SER A 69 1.68 -10.47 7.81
N GLN A 70 1.32 -10.39 9.09
CA GLN A 70 1.06 -11.56 9.92
C GLN A 70 -0.40 -11.55 10.38
N PHE A 71 -1.06 -12.70 10.29
CA PHE A 71 -2.47 -12.91 10.60
C PHE A 71 -2.62 -13.75 11.86
N SER A 72 -3.62 -13.42 12.68
CA SER A 72 -3.97 -14.15 13.90
C SER A 72 -5.48 -14.07 14.18
N ILE A 73 -5.97 -14.96 15.04
CA ILE A 73 -7.30 -14.88 15.64
C ILE A 73 -7.14 -14.56 17.11
N ILE A 74 -7.95 -13.62 17.63
CA ILE A 74 -8.01 -13.34 19.07
C ILE A 74 -8.92 -14.37 19.71
N SER A 75 -8.39 -15.18 20.63
CA SER A 75 -9.18 -16.19 21.34
C SER A 75 -10.28 -15.53 22.18
N CYS A 76 -11.48 -16.12 22.18
CA CYS A 76 -12.58 -15.71 23.05
C CYS A 76 -12.46 -16.27 24.48
N LYS A 77 -11.40 -17.04 24.78
CA LYS A 77 -11.07 -17.47 26.15
C LYS A 77 -10.63 -16.26 26.98
N GLU A 78 -10.70 -16.39 28.30
CA GLU A 78 -10.35 -15.30 29.25
C GLU A 78 -8.96 -14.67 29.02
N SER A 79 -8.03 -15.40 28.39
CA SER A 79 -6.69 -14.90 28.05
C SER A 79 -6.68 -13.84 26.95
N GLY A 80 -7.65 -13.83 26.02
CA GLY A 80 -7.68 -12.92 24.87
C GLY A 80 -6.44 -13.01 23.97
N GLU A 81 -5.73 -14.13 23.99
CA GLU A 81 -4.44 -14.26 23.32
C GLU A 81 -4.58 -14.40 21.79
N CYS A 82 -3.57 -13.94 21.06
CA CYS A 82 -3.49 -14.13 19.61
C CYS A 82 -3.00 -15.55 19.30
N VAL A 83 -3.82 -16.32 18.59
CA VAL A 83 -3.52 -17.69 18.17
C VAL A 83 -3.55 -17.80 16.64
N MET A 84 -3.11 -18.95 16.11
CA MET A 84 -3.11 -19.24 14.67
C MET A 84 -2.27 -18.25 13.85
N ASN A 85 -1.09 -17.86 14.37
CA ASN A 85 -0.19 -16.95 13.68
C ASN A 85 0.27 -17.55 12.34
N LYS A 86 0.01 -16.85 11.23
CA LYS A 86 0.50 -17.17 9.88
C LYS A 86 1.06 -15.93 9.21
N GLY A 87 2.10 -16.11 8.38
CA GLY A 87 2.85 -15.03 7.75
C GLY A 87 4.01 -14.52 8.61
N GLU A 88 4.97 -13.88 7.95
CA GLU A 88 6.17 -13.32 8.55
C GLU A 88 6.23 -11.81 8.25
N LEU A 89 6.70 -11.01 9.22
CA LEU A 89 6.72 -9.55 9.09
C LEU A 89 7.92 -9.02 8.26
N ASP A 90 8.72 -9.92 7.70
CA ASP A 90 9.83 -9.67 6.80
C ASP A 90 9.65 -10.30 5.40
N ASP A 91 8.55 -11.03 5.15
CA ASP A 91 8.16 -11.53 3.82
C ASP A 91 7.26 -10.50 3.10
N PHE A 92 7.88 -9.66 2.28
CA PHE A 92 7.22 -8.52 1.65
C PHE A 92 6.55 -8.88 0.32
N ALA A 93 5.23 -8.68 0.26
CA ALA A 93 4.46 -8.65 -0.98
C ALA A 93 4.48 -7.24 -1.60
N ILE A 94 4.34 -7.16 -2.92
CA ILE A 94 4.25 -5.89 -3.65
C ILE A 94 2.78 -5.59 -3.95
N TYR A 95 2.30 -4.47 -3.43
CA TYR A 95 0.98 -3.91 -3.70
C TYR A 95 1.07 -2.85 -4.77
N TYR A 96 0.19 -2.92 -5.77
CA TYR A 96 0.07 -1.93 -6.86
C TYR A 96 -1.35 -2.03 -7.47
N ALA A 97 -1.67 -1.16 -8.44
CA ALA A 97 -3.00 -1.05 -9.04
C ALA A 97 -3.68 -2.40 -9.41
N ASN A 98 -2.94 -3.38 -9.94
CA ASN A 98 -3.49 -4.70 -10.32
C ASN A 98 -3.26 -5.81 -9.28
N SER A 99 -2.58 -5.54 -8.17
CA SER A 99 -2.36 -6.49 -7.08
C SER A 99 -2.52 -5.77 -5.75
N THR A 100 -3.77 -5.54 -5.35
CA THR A 100 -4.09 -4.76 -4.14
C THR A 100 -4.35 -5.63 -2.91
N VAL A 101 -4.29 -6.96 -3.06
CA VAL A 101 -4.70 -7.92 -2.02
C VAL A 101 -3.70 -9.05 -1.91
N TRP A 102 -3.26 -9.34 -0.69
CA TRP A 102 -2.44 -10.50 -0.37
C TRP A 102 -2.92 -11.15 0.92
N GLY A 103 -2.75 -12.47 1.06
CA GLY A 103 -3.20 -13.20 2.24
C GLY A 103 -3.21 -14.72 2.09
N GLU A 104 -3.93 -15.36 3.00
CA GLU A 104 -3.96 -16.80 3.19
C GLU A 104 -5.36 -17.34 2.81
N PRO A 105 -5.55 -17.90 1.60
CA PRO A 105 -6.86 -18.41 1.17
C PRO A 105 -7.33 -19.61 2.00
N GLU A 106 -6.41 -20.44 2.49
CA GLU A 106 -6.68 -21.61 3.32
C GLU A 106 -6.21 -21.35 4.77
N TYR A 107 -6.66 -20.24 5.36
CA TYR A 107 -6.18 -19.81 6.68
C TYR A 107 -6.65 -20.77 7.79
N ILE A 108 -7.94 -21.09 7.86
CA ILE A 108 -8.52 -22.06 8.81
C ILE A 108 -9.73 -22.76 8.18
N LYS A 109 -9.98 -24.03 8.51
CA LYS A 109 -11.23 -24.70 8.09
C LYS A 109 -12.42 -24.07 8.79
N PHE A 110 -13.53 -23.90 8.06
CA PHE A 110 -14.74 -23.32 8.64
C PHE A 110 -15.26 -24.15 9.83
N GLU A 111 -15.25 -25.47 9.72
CA GLU A 111 -15.66 -26.37 10.82
C GLU A 111 -14.78 -26.21 12.07
N GLU A 112 -13.47 -26.03 11.88
CA GLU A 112 -12.52 -25.83 12.98
C GLU A 112 -12.71 -24.45 13.64
N LEU A 113 -12.98 -23.42 12.83
CA LEU A 113 -13.24 -22.08 13.34
C LEU A 113 -14.50 -22.04 14.22
N MET A 114 -15.53 -22.79 13.82
CA MET A 114 -16.83 -22.82 14.50
C MET A 114 -16.91 -23.86 15.65
N ASP A 115 -15.87 -24.68 15.89
CA ASP A 115 -15.87 -25.62 17.01
C ASP A 115 -15.71 -24.87 18.35
N PRO A 116 -16.71 -24.93 19.24
CA PRO A 116 -16.68 -24.20 20.52
C PRO A 116 -15.51 -24.61 21.41
N LYS A 117 -14.97 -25.83 21.24
CA LYS A 117 -13.82 -26.32 22.01
C LYS A 117 -12.53 -25.57 21.68
N ASN A 118 -12.44 -25.00 20.49
CA ASN A 118 -11.25 -24.28 20.05
C ASN A 118 -11.17 -22.88 20.67
N GLY A 119 -12.31 -22.28 21.05
CA GLY A 119 -12.37 -20.95 21.66
C GLY A 119 -11.90 -19.84 20.72
N LEU A 120 -12.21 -19.99 19.44
CA LEU A 120 -11.97 -19.01 18.37
C LEU A 120 -13.24 -18.22 18.01
N TYR A 121 -14.39 -18.87 18.16
CA TYR A 121 -15.73 -18.33 17.94
C TYR A 121 -16.44 -18.09 19.27
N ASN A 122 -16.97 -16.88 19.45
CA ASN A 122 -17.84 -16.55 20.56
C ASN A 122 -19.29 -16.90 20.18
N GLU A 123 -19.82 -18.00 20.72
CA GLU A 123 -21.20 -18.45 20.46
C GLU A 123 -22.26 -17.47 20.96
N GLU A 124 -22.01 -16.79 22.08
CA GLU A 124 -22.99 -15.88 22.68
C GLU A 124 -23.16 -14.60 21.85
N GLU A 125 -22.05 -14.08 21.32
CA GLU A 125 -22.04 -12.86 20.52
C GLU A 125 -22.17 -13.12 19.01
N ASP A 126 -22.02 -14.37 18.56
CA ASP A 126 -21.93 -14.77 17.15
C ASP A 126 -20.78 -14.06 16.41
N VAL A 127 -19.60 -13.99 17.04
CA VAL A 127 -18.45 -13.20 16.57
C VAL A 127 -17.16 -14.01 16.56
N VAL A 128 -16.33 -13.76 15.54
CA VAL A 128 -14.91 -14.11 15.48
C VAL A 128 -14.12 -12.82 15.32
N THR A 129 -13.01 -12.68 16.07
CA THR A 129 -12.14 -11.49 15.95
C THR A 129 -10.83 -11.86 15.27
N PHE A 130 -10.65 -11.38 14.04
CA PHE A 130 -9.41 -11.50 13.29
C PHE A 130 -8.50 -10.29 13.52
N LYS A 131 -7.19 -10.51 13.52
CA LYS A 131 -6.18 -9.46 13.63
C LYS A 131 -5.12 -9.66 12.55
N ALA A 132 -4.69 -8.55 11.95
CA ALA A 132 -3.53 -8.50 11.07
C ALA A 132 -2.53 -7.47 11.60
N GLU A 133 -1.27 -7.84 11.66
CA GLU A 133 -0.14 -6.93 11.84
C GLU A 133 0.48 -6.67 10.47
N VAL A 134 0.69 -5.40 10.13
CA VAL A 134 1.15 -4.99 8.80
C VAL A 134 2.34 -4.06 8.95
N VAL A 135 3.43 -4.41 8.28
CA VAL A 135 4.62 -3.56 8.12
C VAL A 135 4.67 -3.13 6.66
N ALA A 136 4.47 -1.84 6.40
CA ALA A 136 4.55 -1.28 5.06
C ALA A 136 5.76 -0.34 4.94
N GLU A 137 6.49 -0.45 3.83
CA GLU A 137 7.50 0.52 3.43
C GLU A 137 6.83 1.83 2.94
N GLU A 138 7.60 2.91 2.77
CA GLU A 138 7.07 4.12 2.14
C GLU A 138 6.68 3.81 0.68
N PRO A 139 5.45 4.16 0.26
CA PRO A 139 4.99 3.87 -1.09
C PRO A 139 5.72 4.74 -2.12
N ASN A 140 6.09 4.11 -3.24
CA ASN A 140 6.68 4.80 -4.37
C ASN A 140 5.59 5.32 -5.30
N GLY A 141 5.87 6.42 -5.99
CA GLY A 141 5.01 6.93 -7.05
C GLY A 141 3.61 7.31 -6.56
N MET A 142 3.43 7.86 -5.36
CA MET A 142 2.12 8.37 -4.95
C MET A 142 1.76 9.68 -5.68
N PRO A 143 0.47 9.91 -6.02
CA PRO A 143 0.02 11.22 -6.50
C PRO A 143 0.43 12.34 -5.53
N GLY A 144 1.06 13.39 -6.03
CA GLY A 144 1.59 14.48 -5.19
C GLY A 144 3.01 14.27 -4.68
N VAL A 145 3.63 13.12 -4.94
CA VAL A 145 5.06 12.84 -4.70
C VAL A 145 5.85 12.71 -6.01
N ARG A 146 5.17 12.37 -7.11
CA ARG A 146 5.80 12.18 -8.42
C ARG A 146 6.42 13.45 -8.99
N SER A 147 7.45 13.26 -9.79
CA SER A 147 8.06 14.29 -10.63
C SER A 147 7.33 14.41 -11.98
N GLU A 148 6.07 14.86 -11.95
CA GLU A 148 5.25 15.02 -13.17
C GLU A 148 5.24 16.46 -13.70
N ASP A 149 5.63 17.43 -12.87
CA ASP A 149 5.74 18.82 -13.29
C ASP A 149 7.07 19.05 -14.02
N VAL A 150 7.05 19.99 -14.95
CA VAL A 150 8.22 20.32 -15.78
C VAL A 150 8.66 21.75 -15.49
N LEU A 151 9.96 21.91 -15.21
CA LEU A 151 10.62 23.21 -15.07
C LEU A 151 11.75 23.32 -16.09
N MET A 152 11.80 24.43 -16.82
CA MET A 152 12.93 24.72 -17.69
C MET A 152 14.03 25.40 -16.86
N VAL A 153 15.19 24.74 -16.71
CA VAL A 153 16.36 25.28 -16.02
C VAL A 153 17.50 25.46 -17.02
N ASN A 154 17.91 26.71 -17.27
CA ASN A 154 18.93 27.07 -18.26
C ASN A 154 18.72 26.38 -19.62
N GLY A 155 17.47 26.40 -20.11
CA GLY A 155 17.08 25.76 -21.37
C GLY A 155 17.00 24.23 -21.37
N ARG A 156 17.13 23.55 -20.23
CA ARG A 156 16.93 22.09 -20.08
C ARG A 156 15.65 21.79 -19.31
N LEU A 157 14.91 20.78 -19.76
CA LEU A 157 13.72 20.28 -19.06
C LEU A 157 14.14 19.44 -17.85
N VAL A 158 13.64 19.80 -16.68
CA VAL A 158 13.80 19.06 -15.43
C VAL A 158 12.42 18.64 -14.93
N TYR A 159 12.27 17.35 -14.64
CA TYR A 159 11.04 16.79 -14.06
C TYR A 159 11.11 16.85 -12.55
N LEU A 160 10.08 17.41 -11.92
CA LEU A 160 10.06 17.67 -10.49
C LEU A 160 8.64 17.62 -9.92
N ASN A 161 8.55 17.68 -8.60
CA ASN A 161 7.29 17.86 -7.89
C ASN A 161 7.17 19.30 -7.43
N LYS A 162 6.25 20.07 -8.03
CA LYS A 162 6.14 21.50 -7.72
C LYS A 162 5.62 21.78 -6.31
N ASN A 163 4.81 20.87 -5.75
CA ASN A 163 4.27 21.01 -4.40
C ASN A 163 5.38 20.89 -3.34
N LEU A 164 6.29 19.92 -3.50
CA LEU A 164 7.44 19.74 -2.60
C LEU A 164 8.36 20.97 -2.64
N LEU A 165 8.73 21.42 -3.84
CA LEU A 165 9.55 22.64 -3.96
C LEU A 165 8.86 23.87 -3.37
N ALA A 166 7.54 24.01 -3.55
CA ALA A 166 6.78 25.13 -3.00
C ALA A 166 6.62 25.06 -1.46
N ALA A 167 6.59 23.86 -0.88
CA ALA A 167 6.58 23.67 0.56
C ALA A 167 7.87 24.23 1.17
N ASP A 168 9.02 23.88 0.58
CA ASP A 168 10.34 24.24 1.11
C ASP A 168 10.88 25.60 0.63
N SER A 169 10.33 26.16 -0.45
CA SER A 169 10.81 27.43 -1.02
C SER A 169 9.66 28.38 -1.37
N LYS A 170 9.69 29.57 -0.76
CA LYS A 170 8.78 30.67 -1.12
C LYS A 170 8.93 31.09 -2.58
N PHE A 171 10.15 31.03 -3.12
CA PHE A 171 10.40 31.31 -4.53
C PHE A 171 9.61 30.35 -5.43
N PHE A 172 9.77 29.04 -5.22
CA PHE A 172 9.06 28.04 -6.00
C PHE A 172 7.54 28.09 -5.77
N ARG A 173 7.09 28.43 -4.56
CA ARG A 173 5.67 28.65 -4.29
C ARG A 173 5.08 29.77 -5.14
N THR A 174 5.76 30.92 -5.20
CA THR A 174 5.33 32.03 -6.06
C THR A 174 5.46 31.69 -7.54
N LEU A 175 6.50 30.95 -7.93
CA LEU A 175 6.72 30.55 -9.33
C LEU A 175 5.60 29.62 -9.84
N PHE A 176 5.21 28.63 -9.04
CA PHE A 176 4.25 27.60 -9.45
C PHE A 176 2.78 27.94 -9.14
N PHE A 177 2.53 28.77 -8.13
CA PHE A 177 1.17 29.05 -7.62
C PHE A 177 0.87 30.54 -7.45
N GLY A 178 1.76 31.44 -7.87
CA GLY A 178 1.49 32.88 -7.86
C GLY A 178 0.48 33.29 -8.93
N GLU A 179 -0.05 34.51 -8.82
CA GLU A 179 -1.04 35.05 -9.76
C GLU A 179 -0.56 35.06 -11.22
N ASN A 180 0.75 35.05 -11.44
CA ASN A 180 1.39 35.05 -12.76
C ASN A 180 2.07 33.71 -13.11
N ALA A 181 1.66 32.60 -12.51
CA ALA A 181 2.24 31.29 -12.79
C ALA A 181 2.04 30.89 -14.26
N GLU A 182 3.13 30.60 -14.96
CA GLU A 182 3.11 30.11 -16.34
C GLU A 182 2.89 28.59 -16.36
N GLU A 183 2.32 28.08 -17.45
CA GLU A 183 2.12 26.63 -17.65
C GLU A 183 3.45 25.85 -17.70
N MET A 184 4.50 26.46 -18.24
CA MET A 184 5.86 25.91 -18.28
C MET A 184 6.87 26.94 -17.74
N PRO A 185 7.05 27.00 -16.40
CA PRO A 185 7.91 27.99 -15.77
C PRO A 185 9.37 27.80 -16.17
N LYS A 186 10.12 28.91 -16.16
CA LYS A 186 11.53 28.96 -16.55
C LYS A 186 12.35 29.63 -15.46
N VAL A 187 13.53 29.09 -15.21
CA VAL A 187 14.52 29.64 -14.28
C VAL A 187 15.88 29.64 -14.95
N GLU A 188 16.54 30.79 -14.92
CA GLU A 188 17.93 30.95 -15.34
C GLU A 188 18.80 31.07 -14.09
N ILE A 189 19.83 30.25 -14.00
CA ILE A 189 20.77 30.15 -12.88
C ILE A 189 22.18 30.29 -13.46
N ASP A 190 22.56 31.51 -13.79
CA ASP A 190 23.83 31.81 -14.46
C ASP A 190 25.03 31.82 -13.49
N ASP A 191 24.77 32.12 -12.21
CA ASP A 191 25.82 32.30 -11.21
C ASP A 191 26.34 30.98 -10.59
N VAL A 192 25.73 29.84 -10.94
CA VAL A 192 26.08 28.51 -10.39
C VAL A 192 26.70 27.63 -11.48
N PRO A 193 27.98 27.27 -11.38
CA PRO A 193 28.59 26.29 -12.29
C PRO A 193 27.84 24.96 -12.24
N ASN A 194 27.58 24.37 -13.40
CA ASN A 194 26.80 23.12 -13.52
C ASN A 194 25.41 23.21 -12.85
N ALA A 195 24.75 24.37 -12.94
CA ALA A 195 23.47 24.64 -12.28
C ALA A 195 22.44 23.52 -12.44
N VAL A 196 22.23 23.02 -13.66
CA VAL A 196 21.26 21.95 -13.93
C VAL A 196 21.60 20.67 -13.17
N ALA A 197 22.86 20.22 -13.21
CA ALA A 197 23.28 19.01 -12.50
C ALA A 197 23.20 19.16 -10.97
N ASN A 198 23.49 20.35 -10.45
CA ASN A 198 23.31 20.63 -9.02
C ASN A 198 21.83 20.69 -8.63
N PHE A 199 20.97 21.19 -9.52
CA PHE A 199 19.54 21.19 -9.32
C PHE A 199 18.97 19.77 -9.35
N ASP A 200 19.38 18.92 -10.29
CA ASP A 200 19.01 17.50 -10.32
C ASP A 200 19.42 16.78 -9.02
N ARG A 201 20.63 17.06 -8.50
CA ARG A 201 21.08 16.53 -7.20
C ARG A 201 20.24 17.05 -6.04
N LEU A 202 19.80 18.30 -6.07
CA LEU A 202 18.88 18.85 -5.07
C LEU A 202 17.54 18.10 -5.12
N ILE A 203 16.96 17.91 -6.30
CA ILE A 203 15.71 17.14 -6.45
C ILE A 203 15.88 15.70 -5.95
N ALA A 204 16.98 15.04 -6.30
CA ALA A 204 17.29 13.68 -5.85
C ALA A 204 17.63 13.55 -4.35
N THR A 205 17.92 14.66 -3.66
CA THR A 205 18.14 14.66 -2.20
C THR A 205 16.87 15.04 -1.43
N MET A 206 16.01 15.87 -2.01
CA MET A 206 14.66 16.13 -1.49
C MET A 206 13.76 14.89 -1.58
N TYR A 207 14.00 14.08 -2.60
CA TYR A 207 13.38 12.77 -2.73
C TYR A 207 14.47 11.78 -3.13
N PRO A 208 14.94 10.88 -2.25
CA PRO A 208 15.71 9.73 -2.69
C PRO A 208 14.77 8.88 -3.56
N GLN A 209 14.63 9.26 -4.83
CA GLN A 209 14.32 8.30 -5.86
C GLN A 209 15.41 7.26 -5.64
N TYR A 210 15.04 6.04 -5.26
CA TYR A 210 15.93 4.89 -5.39
C TYR A 210 16.17 4.71 -6.89
N VAL A 211 16.93 5.62 -7.49
CA VAL A 211 17.72 5.35 -8.66
C VAL A 211 18.54 4.16 -8.22
N GLN A 212 18.26 2.99 -8.78
CA GLN A 212 19.19 1.88 -8.69
C GLN A 212 20.54 2.47 -9.09
N LEU A 213 21.43 2.63 -8.11
CA LEU A 213 22.81 2.96 -8.41
C LEU A 213 23.28 1.80 -9.26
N ASP A 214 23.54 2.07 -10.54
CA ASP A 214 24.10 1.09 -11.46
C ASP A 214 25.25 0.39 -10.72
N GLY A 215 25.12 -0.94 -10.60
CA GLY A 215 25.94 -1.81 -9.76
C GLY A 215 27.39 -1.91 -10.24
N HIS A 216 28.12 -0.81 -10.20
CA HIS A 216 29.57 -0.75 -10.35
C HIS A 216 30.21 -0.32 -9.03
N PHE A 217 29.99 -1.13 -8.01
CA PHE A 217 30.93 -1.28 -6.90
C PHE A 217 31.09 -2.78 -6.63
N CYS A 218 31.98 -3.40 -7.41
CA CYS A 218 32.77 -4.56 -6.99
C CYS A 218 34.12 -4.05 -6.51
#